data_AF-K9D7S6-F1
#
_entry.id   AF-K9D7S6-F1
#
_cell.length_a   1.000
_cell.length_b   1.000
_cell.length_c   1.000
_cell.angle_alpha   90.00
_cell.angle_beta   90.00
_cell.angle_gamma   90.00
#
_symmetry.space_group_name_H-M   'P 1'
#
loop_
_entity.id
_entity.type
_entity.pdbx_description
1 polymer ?
#
loop_
_entity_poly.entity_id
_entity_poly.type
_entity_poly.pdbx_seq_one_letter_code
_entity_poly.pdbx_strand_id
1 'polypeptide(L)'
;MFAAAQPALWHPQAAPAVLILDTAPFEGAAPALSDFEGRPDILVDQLLENGRHIVLADGGGLHRLWLRPGPADRSLAYMVIRDDAIALRQAMVRRFERRTAGGRADRLPPGICPTSFQRQRLSMLLDILDAAGARDEARLTTHEIARSHVYAHMQVGQGSEWKSSSQRRRTQRLIDEARALMEGGYRRLLRP
;
A
#
# COMPACT_ATOMS: atom_id res chain seq x y z
N MET A 1 -13.12 -2.72 -7.89
CA MET A 1 -11.95 -2.68 -8.80
C MET A 1 -11.64 -1.23 -9.17
N PHE A 2 -11.14 -0.43 -8.21
CA PHE A 2 -10.81 1.00 -8.42
C PHE A 2 -9.36 1.34 -8.00
N ALA A 3 -8.76 0.57 -7.09
CA ALA A 3 -7.45 0.88 -6.50
C ALA A 3 -6.25 0.85 -7.47
N ALA A 4 -6.39 0.20 -8.64
CA ALA A 4 -5.31 0.15 -9.63
C ALA A 4 -5.21 1.44 -10.48
N ALA A 5 -6.31 2.18 -10.62
CA ALA A 5 -6.36 3.39 -11.46
C ALA A 5 -5.87 4.64 -10.72
N GLN A 6 -5.95 4.66 -9.39
CA GLN A 6 -5.48 5.76 -8.55
C GLN A 6 -4.77 5.20 -7.30
N PRO A 7 -3.52 4.78 -7.43
CA PRO A 7 -2.76 4.27 -6.29
C PRO A 7 -2.63 5.33 -5.19
N ALA A 8 -2.78 4.90 -3.93
CA ALA A 8 -2.64 5.78 -2.78
C ALA A 8 -1.23 6.39 -2.67
N LEU A 9 -1.20 7.66 -2.25
CA LEU A 9 0.00 8.38 -1.86
C LEU A 9 0.36 8.04 -0.40
N TRP A 10 1.65 7.85 -0.14
CA TRP A 10 2.16 7.50 1.19
C TRP A 10 3.28 8.45 1.59
N HIS A 11 3.30 8.84 2.87
CA HIS A 11 4.43 9.55 3.43
C HIS A 11 5.63 8.59 3.62
N PRO A 12 6.88 8.96 3.31
CA PRO A 12 8.04 8.06 3.40
C PRO A 12 8.41 7.61 4.81
N GLN A 13 7.87 8.29 5.84
CA GLN A 13 7.95 7.83 7.21
C GLN A 13 7.03 6.62 7.45
N ALA A 14 5.84 6.58 6.84
CA ALA A 14 4.92 5.46 6.97
C ALA A 14 5.29 4.29 6.03
N ALA A 15 5.76 4.60 4.82
CA ALA A 15 6.13 3.62 3.79
C ALA A 15 7.58 3.85 3.33
N PRO A 16 8.56 3.09 3.83
CA PRO A 16 9.97 3.25 3.45
C PRO A 16 10.26 2.95 1.97
N ALA A 17 9.31 2.30 1.28
CA ALA A 17 9.39 2.05 -0.15
C ALA A 17 9.18 3.31 -1.02
N VAL A 18 8.78 4.45 -0.42
CA VAL A 18 8.69 5.74 -1.11
C VAL A 18 10.09 6.35 -1.20
N LEU A 19 10.52 6.67 -2.41
CA LEU A 19 11.76 7.38 -2.67
C LEU A 19 11.60 8.85 -2.35
N ILE A 20 12.60 9.41 -1.67
CA ILE A 20 12.67 10.83 -1.39
C ILE A 20 13.69 11.45 -2.33
N LEU A 21 13.23 12.43 -3.09
CA LEU A 21 14.05 13.22 -3.99
C LEU A 21 14.11 14.65 -3.45
N ASP A 22 15.32 15.18 -3.36
CA ASP A 22 15.56 16.56 -2.95
C ASP A 22 16.43 17.26 -4.00
N THR A 23 16.58 18.57 -3.90
CA THR A 23 17.50 19.30 -4.78
C THR A 23 18.93 18.82 -4.57
N ALA A 24 19.61 18.47 -5.67
CA ALA A 24 21.01 18.07 -5.61
C ALA A 24 21.89 19.26 -5.16
N PRO A 25 22.88 19.03 -4.28
CA PRO A 25 23.77 20.08 -3.81
C PRO A 25 24.79 20.52 -4.89
N PHE A 26 24.95 19.75 -5.95
CA PHE A 26 25.80 20.02 -7.11
C PHE A 26 25.17 19.43 -8.37
N GLU A 27 25.56 19.92 -9.55
CA GLU A 27 25.09 19.38 -10.83
C GLU A 27 25.50 17.92 -11.00
N GLY A 28 24.58 17.12 -11.52
CA GLY A 28 24.83 15.70 -11.78
C GLY A 28 23.86 15.13 -12.81
N ALA A 29 24.14 13.91 -13.26
CA ALA A 29 23.34 13.19 -14.25
C ALA A 29 22.01 12.62 -13.69
N ALA A 30 21.60 13.07 -12.51
CA ALA A 30 20.38 12.62 -11.85
C ALA A 30 19.14 13.26 -12.49
N PRO A 31 17.95 12.64 -12.34
CA PRO A 31 16.76 13.14 -13.01
C PRO A 31 16.41 14.57 -12.57
N ALA A 32 15.95 15.37 -13.52
CA ALA A 32 15.36 16.69 -13.28
C ALA A 32 13.82 16.57 -13.15
N LEU A 33 13.17 17.63 -12.67
CA LEU A 33 11.72 17.68 -12.57
C LEU A 33 11.02 17.52 -13.94
N SER A 34 11.65 18.01 -15.01
CA SER A 34 11.17 17.88 -16.39
C SER A 34 11.15 16.43 -16.89
N ASP A 35 11.97 15.54 -16.33
CA ASP A 35 11.99 14.11 -16.71
C ASP A 35 10.72 13.37 -16.30
N PHE A 36 9.84 14.02 -15.53
CA PHE A 36 8.55 13.49 -15.13
C PHE A 36 7.39 14.11 -15.91
N GLU A 37 7.61 15.09 -16.80
CA GLU A 37 6.51 15.74 -17.51
C GLU A 37 6.01 14.91 -18.69
N GLY A 38 4.68 14.80 -18.83
CA GLY A 38 4.03 14.13 -19.98
C GLY A 38 4.26 12.62 -20.09
N ARG A 39 4.82 11.99 -19.05
CA ARG A 39 5.15 10.57 -19.06
C ARG A 39 3.91 9.66 -18.99
N PRO A 40 3.72 8.73 -19.94
CA PRO A 40 2.52 7.90 -19.99
C PRO A 40 2.47 6.84 -18.88
N ASP A 41 3.60 6.56 -18.22
CA ASP A 41 3.72 5.63 -17.10
C ASP A 41 3.36 6.27 -15.74
N ILE A 42 3.06 7.56 -15.70
CA ILE A 42 2.56 8.23 -14.50
C ILE A 42 1.10 7.85 -14.27
N LEU A 43 0.84 7.22 -13.13
CA LEU A 43 -0.52 6.92 -12.66
C LEU A 43 -1.08 8.03 -11.78
N VAL A 44 -0.21 8.71 -11.02
CA VAL A 44 -0.58 9.81 -10.14
C VAL A 44 0.54 10.82 -10.15
N ASP A 45 0.18 12.09 -10.25
CA ASP A 45 1.06 13.24 -10.07
C ASP A 45 0.26 14.32 -9.33
N GLN A 46 0.63 14.60 -8.09
CA GLN A 46 -0.06 15.56 -7.23
C GLN A 46 0.93 16.48 -6.55
N LEU A 47 0.69 17.79 -6.66
CA LEU A 47 1.39 18.79 -5.87
C LEU A 47 0.62 19.04 -4.56
N LEU A 48 1.28 18.78 -3.43
CA LEU A 48 0.78 19.05 -2.08
C LEU A 48 1.67 20.08 -1.39
N GLU A 49 1.25 20.57 -0.22
CA GLU A 49 2.03 21.54 0.57
C GLU A 49 3.45 21.08 0.89
N ASN A 50 3.64 19.77 1.05
CA ASN A 50 4.94 19.18 1.38
C ASN A 50 5.76 18.76 0.15
N GLY A 51 5.33 19.10 -1.06
CA GLY A 51 6.02 18.78 -2.31
C GLY A 51 5.18 17.97 -3.29
N ARG A 52 5.82 17.49 -4.35
CA ARG A 52 5.18 16.77 -5.45
C ARG A 52 5.27 15.27 -5.21
N HIS A 53 4.17 14.56 -5.37
CA HIS A 53 4.06 13.11 -5.20
C HIS A 53 3.72 12.46 -6.52
N ILE A 54 4.57 11.53 -6.94
CA ILE A 54 4.45 10.85 -8.23
C ILE A 54 4.41 9.34 -8.01
N VAL A 55 3.49 8.67 -8.70
CA VAL A 55 3.42 7.20 -8.75
C VAL A 55 3.57 6.73 -10.18
N LEU A 56 4.61 5.92 -10.43
CA LEU A 56 4.93 5.38 -11.74
C LEU A 56 4.57 3.90 -11.82
N ALA A 57 3.91 3.50 -12.91
CA ALA A 57 3.71 2.11 -13.28
C ALA A 57 5.02 1.50 -13.81
N ASP A 58 5.37 0.32 -13.32
CA ASP A 58 6.51 -0.44 -13.81
C ASP A 58 6.17 -1.94 -13.80
N GLY A 59 6.69 -2.71 -14.75
CA GLY A 59 6.32 -4.12 -14.95
C GLY A 59 6.60 -5.01 -13.73
N GLY A 60 7.50 -4.56 -12.84
CA GLY A 60 7.85 -5.23 -11.58
C GLY A 60 7.13 -4.69 -10.34
N GLY A 61 6.23 -3.71 -10.50
CA GLY A 61 5.50 -3.05 -9.41
C GLY A 61 5.74 -1.53 -9.35
N LEU A 62 4.88 -0.81 -8.64
CA LEU A 62 4.87 0.66 -8.64
C LEU A 62 6.15 1.29 -8.05
N HIS A 63 6.60 2.41 -8.61
CA HIS A 63 7.53 3.32 -7.94
C HIS A 63 6.76 4.49 -7.36
N ARG A 64 7.06 4.84 -6.11
CA ARG A 64 6.48 6.01 -5.44
C ARG A 64 7.58 6.99 -5.12
N LEU A 65 7.40 8.22 -5.57
CA LEU A 65 8.37 9.29 -5.45
C LEU A 65 7.72 10.44 -4.68
N TRP A 66 8.45 10.97 -3.71
CA TRP A 66 8.14 12.25 -3.09
C TRP A 66 9.29 13.20 -3.37
N LEU A 67 9.00 14.23 -4.16
CA LEU A 67 9.92 15.27 -4.56
C LEU A 67 9.68 16.44 -3.62
N ARG A 68 10.67 16.75 -2.79
CA ARG A 68 10.59 17.87 -1.85
C ARG A 68 10.55 19.20 -2.62
N PRO A 69 9.94 20.25 -2.04
CA PRO A 69 9.90 21.56 -2.68
C PRO A 69 11.32 22.06 -2.97
N GLY A 70 11.55 22.53 -4.19
CA GLY A 70 12.85 23.00 -4.64
C GLY A 70 12.78 23.64 -6.04
N PRO A 71 13.88 24.27 -6.49
CA PRO A 71 13.97 24.86 -7.82
C PRO A 71 13.79 23.82 -8.94
N ALA A 72 13.00 24.19 -9.96
CA ALA A 72 12.61 23.28 -11.05
C ALA A 72 13.73 22.93 -12.03
N ASP A 73 14.73 23.80 -12.14
CA ASP A 73 15.86 23.75 -13.06
C ASP A 73 17.06 22.96 -12.53
N ARG A 74 16.99 22.46 -11.29
CA ARG A 74 18.09 21.71 -10.67
C ARG A 74 17.88 20.20 -10.74
N SER A 75 18.99 19.48 -10.92
CA SER A 75 19.03 18.03 -10.75
C SER A 75 18.54 17.63 -9.37
N LEU A 76 17.89 16.47 -9.28
CA LEU A 76 17.46 15.89 -8.01
C LEU A 76 18.53 14.95 -7.44
N ALA A 77 18.54 14.74 -6.14
CA ALA A 77 19.33 13.74 -5.46
C ALA A 77 18.42 12.83 -4.63
N TYR A 78 18.79 11.55 -4.49
CA TYR A 78 18.10 10.67 -3.55
C TYR A 78 18.50 11.01 -2.13
N MET A 79 17.52 11.31 -1.29
CA MET A 79 17.71 11.40 0.14
C MET A 79 17.34 10.07 0.79
N VAL A 80 18.35 9.39 1.34
CA VAL A 80 18.16 8.11 2.02
C VAL A 80 18.29 8.31 3.53
N ILE A 81 17.17 8.20 4.24
CA ILE A 81 17.14 8.27 5.70
C ILE A 81 17.79 7.00 6.28
N ARG A 82 18.70 7.18 7.24
CA ARG A 82 19.30 6.09 8.01
C ARG A 82 18.39 5.66 9.15
N ASP A 83 17.57 4.65 8.89
CA ASP A 83 16.67 4.00 9.86
C ASP A 83 16.73 2.46 9.75
N ASP A 84 15.85 1.77 10.47
CA ASP A 84 15.68 0.32 10.42
C ASP A 84 15.39 -0.20 9.01
N ALA A 85 14.79 0.63 8.15
CA ALA A 85 14.45 0.32 6.76
C ALA A 85 15.53 0.73 5.74
N ILE A 86 16.75 1.07 6.16
CA ILE A 86 17.82 1.55 5.26
C ILE A 86 18.08 0.61 4.07
N ALA A 87 18.10 -0.71 4.29
CA ALA A 87 18.33 -1.69 3.25
C ALA A 87 17.23 -1.68 2.17
N LEU A 88 15.97 -1.53 2.60
CA LEU A 88 14.82 -1.40 1.73
C LEU A 88 14.89 -0.09 0.92
N ARG A 89 15.18 1.05 1.58
CA ARG A 89 15.31 2.35 0.91
C ARG A 89 16.38 2.32 -0.20
N GLN A 90 17.55 1.75 0.10
CA GLN A 90 18.62 1.57 -0.88
C GLN A 90 18.22 0.63 -2.03
N ALA A 91 17.49 -0.45 -1.73
CA ALA A 91 16.98 -1.35 -2.76
C ALA A 91 16.01 -0.64 -3.72
N MET A 92 15.19 0.28 -3.20
CA MET A 92 14.28 1.08 -4.02
C MET A 92 15.00 2.08 -4.91
N VAL A 93 16.04 2.74 -4.40
CA VAL A 93 16.88 3.63 -5.22
C VAL A 93 17.51 2.84 -6.37
N ARG A 94 18.14 1.70 -6.09
CA ARG A 94 18.75 0.84 -7.12
C ARG A 94 17.73 0.37 -8.17
N ARG A 95 16.52 0.03 -7.73
CA ARG A 95 15.44 -0.41 -8.63
C ARG A 95 15.01 0.72 -9.55
N PHE A 96 14.89 1.94 -9.03
CA PHE A 96 14.48 3.10 -9.81
C PHE A 96 15.58 3.54 -10.79
N GLU A 97 16.85 3.53 -10.37
CA GLU A 97 18.01 3.78 -11.24
C GLU A 97 18.08 2.82 -12.45
N ARG A 98 17.83 1.53 -12.24
CA ARG A 98 17.78 0.57 -13.36
C ARG A 98 16.65 0.88 -14.33
N ARG A 99 15.50 1.33 -13.81
CA ARG A 99 14.37 1.73 -14.64
C ARG A 99 14.70 2.98 -15.46
N THR A 100 15.29 4.01 -14.85
CA THR A 100 15.66 5.25 -15.57
C THR A 100 16.71 4.98 -16.64
N ALA A 101 17.61 4.00 -16.42
CA ALA A 101 18.55 3.51 -17.41
C ALA A 101 17.93 2.64 -18.53
N GLY A 102 16.60 2.48 -18.58
CA GLY A 102 15.90 1.65 -19.58
C GLY A 102 16.04 0.14 -19.35
N GLY A 103 16.51 -0.28 -18.19
CA GLY A 103 16.63 -1.68 -17.80
C GLY A 103 15.28 -2.36 -17.58
N ARG A 104 15.29 -3.70 -17.53
CA ARG A 104 14.09 -4.48 -17.18
C ARG A 104 13.67 -4.19 -15.74
N ALA A 105 12.36 -4.14 -15.54
CA ALA A 105 11.76 -3.96 -14.23
C ALA A 105 12.18 -5.08 -13.28
N ASP A 106 12.92 -4.76 -12.21
CA ASP A 106 13.15 -5.73 -11.15
C ASP A 106 11.88 -5.95 -10.34
N ARG A 107 11.79 -7.15 -9.76
CA ARG A 107 10.77 -7.45 -8.76
C ARG A 107 10.94 -6.54 -7.56
N LEU A 108 9.83 -6.15 -6.95
CA LEU A 108 9.85 -5.49 -5.65
C LEU A 108 10.58 -6.37 -4.61
N PRO A 109 11.36 -5.76 -3.70
CA PRO A 109 11.96 -6.46 -2.58
C PRO A 109 10.93 -7.32 -1.82
N PRO A 110 11.37 -8.47 -1.28
CA PRO A 110 10.52 -9.34 -0.48
C PRO A 110 9.80 -8.57 0.63
N GLY A 111 8.55 -8.95 0.90
CA GLY A 111 7.73 -8.34 1.95
C GLY A 111 6.94 -7.10 1.53
N ILE A 112 7.38 -6.34 0.52
CA ILE A 112 6.60 -5.17 0.04
C ILE A 112 5.29 -5.61 -0.61
N CYS A 113 5.34 -6.69 -1.39
CA CYS A 113 4.14 -7.27 -1.99
C CYS A 113 3.61 -8.40 -1.11
N PRO A 114 2.33 -8.36 -0.71
CA PRO A 114 1.71 -9.50 -0.07
C PRO A 114 1.75 -10.71 -1.01
N THR A 115 2.02 -11.89 -0.46
CA THR A 115 1.91 -13.19 -1.14
C THR A 115 0.48 -13.43 -1.64
N SER A 116 0.26 -14.41 -2.53
CA SER A 116 -1.09 -14.79 -2.98
C SER A 116 -2.01 -15.12 -1.80
N PHE A 117 -1.51 -15.87 -0.82
CA PHE A 117 -2.24 -16.20 0.40
C PHE A 117 -2.59 -14.96 1.24
N GLN A 118 -1.62 -14.07 1.46
CA GLN A 118 -1.85 -12.82 2.19
C GLN A 118 -2.86 -11.92 1.45
N ARG A 119 -2.79 -11.82 0.12
CA ARG A 119 -3.78 -11.08 -0.67
C ARG A 119 -5.18 -11.64 -0.48
N GLN A 120 -5.35 -12.96 -0.59
CA GLN A 120 -6.65 -13.60 -0.38
C GLN A 120 -7.20 -13.30 1.02
N ARG A 121 -6.35 -13.38 2.05
CA ARG A 121 -6.75 -13.07 3.42
C ARG A 121 -7.14 -11.60 3.59
N LEU A 122 -6.35 -10.67 3.05
CA LEU A 122 -6.65 -9.23 3.12
C LEU A 122 -7.93 -8.89 2.36
N SER A 123 -8.17 -9.49 1.19
CA SER A 123 -9.43 -9.35 0.45
C SER A 123 -10.62 -9.84 1.28
N MET A 124 -10.53 -11.02 1.90
CA MET A 124 -11.58 -11.52 2.79
C MET A 124 -11.85 -10.57 3.97
N LEU A 125 -10.81 -9.99 4.57
CA LEU A 125 -10.96 -9.03 5.67
C LEU A 125 -11.62 -7.72 5.22
N LEU A 126 -11.35 -7.27 4.00
CA LEU A 126 -12.05 -6.12 3.40
C LEU A 126 -13.53 -6.44 3.15
N ASP A 127 -13.85 -7.60 2.58
CA ASP A 127 -15.24 -8.02 2.36
C ASP A 127 -16.01 -8.12 3.69
N ILE A 128 -15.37 -8.64 4.75
CA ILE A 128 -15.93 -8.70 6.09
C ILE A 128 -16.15 -7.28 6.66
N LEU A 129 -15.21 -6.37 6.44
CA LEU A 129 -15.32 -4.97 6.88
C LEU A 129 -16.52 -4.28 6.22
N ASP A 130 -16.66 -4.42 4.89
CA ASP A 130 -17.75 -3.85 4.12
C ASP A 130 -19.12 -4.41 4.57
N ALA A 131 -19.17 -5.71 4.86
CA ALA A 131 -20.36 -6.40 5.37
C ALA A 131 -20.72 -5.99 6.81
N ALA A 132 -19.71 -5.78 7.67
CA ALA A 132 -19.91 -5.39 9.05
C ALA A 132 -20.38 -3.93 9.18
N GLY A 133 -20.11 -3.07 8.20
CA GLY A 133 -20.42 -1.64 8.24
C GLY A 133 -19.61 -0.88 9.30
N ALA A 134 -19.87 0.43 9.42
CA ALA A 134 -19.34 1.25 10.50
C ALA A 134 -19.86 0.74 11.86
N ARG A 135 -19.18 1.07 12.97
CA ARG A 135 -19.55 0.58 14.32
C ARG A 135 -21.02 0.84 14.68
N ASP A 136 -21.64 1.86 14.11
CA ASP A 136 -23.02 2.29 14.37
C ASP A 136 -23.99 2.02 13.21
N GLU A 137 -23.52 1.42 12.11
CA GLU A 137 -24.30 1.11 10.90
C GLU A 137 -24.10 -0.36 10.50
N ALA A 138 -24.38 -1.29 11.41
CA ALA A 138 -24.18 -2.71 11.12
C ALA A 138 -25.07 -3.15 9.94
N ARG A 139 -24.44 -3.47 8.80
CA ARG A 139 -25.15 -3.93 7.60
C ARG A 139 -25.58 -5.39 7.67
N LEU A 140 -24.80 -6.26 8.30
CA LEU A 140 -25.11 -7.67 8.53
C LEU A 140 -24.75 -8.09 9.96
N THR A 141 -25.47 -9.07 10.50
CA THR A 141 -25.17 -9.69 11.80
C THR A 141 -23.91 -10.56 11.71
N THR A 142 -23.26 -10.82 12.85
CA THR A 142 -22.11 -11.75 12.91
C THR A 142 -22.44 -13.14 12.35
N HIS A 143 -23.70 -13.59 12.47
CA HIS A 143 -24.14 -14.87 11.90
C HIS A 143 -24.20 -14.83 10.38
N GLU A 144 -24.81 -13.78 9.81
CA GLU A 144 -24.90 -13.59 8.36
C GLU A 144 -23.52 -13.46 7.75
N ILE A 145 -22.61 -12.68 8.35
CA ILE A 145 -21.21 -12.56 7.92
C ILE A 145 -20.51 -13.92 7.93
N ALA A 146 -20.74 -14.74 8.97
CA ALA A 146 -20.16 -16.07 9.04
C ALA A 146 -20.62 -16.95 7.88
N ARG A 147 -21.92 -16.92 7.55
CA ARG A 147 -22.53 -17.73 6.50
C ARG A 147 -22.11 -17.29 5.10
N SER A 148 -21.99 -15.98 4.85
CA SER A 148 -21.67 -15.47 3.51
C SER A 148 -20.17 -15.36 3.22
N HIS A 149 -19.32 -15.02 4.21
CA HIS A 149 -17.91 -14.68 3.97
C HIS A 149 -16.89 -15.65 4.59
N VAL A 150 -17.18 -16.25 5.75
CA VAL A 150 -16.17 -17.06 6.50
C VAL A 150 -16.32 -18.55 6.25
N TYR A 151 -17.55 -19.03 6.24
CA TYR A 151 -17.93 -20.43 6.08
C TYR A 151 -18.87 -20.59 4.88
N ALA A 152 -18.61 -19.83 3.81
CA ALA A 152 -19.30 -20.01 2.55
C ALA A 152 -19.22 -21.50 2.17
N HIS A 153 -20.37 -22.09 1.84
CA HIS A 153 -20.52 -23.52 1.52
C HIS A 153 -20.46 -24.51 2.69
N MET A 154 -20.48 -24.05 3.94
CA MET A 154 -20.62 -24.93 5.12
C MET A 154 -21.92 -24.64 5.88
N GLN A 155 -22.40 -25.63 6.63
CA GLN A 155 -23.53 -25.45 7.54
C GLN A 155 -23.07 -24.69 8.79
N VAL A 156 -23.76 -23.59 9.08
CA VAL A 156 -23.55 -22.79 10.30
C VAL A 156 -24.78 -22.97 11.18
N GLY A 157 -24.58 -23.44 12.42
CA GLY A 157 -25.64 -23.65 13.40
C GLY A 157 -26.45 -22.37 13.67
N GLN A 158 -27.64 -22.54 14.25
CA GLN A 158 -28.60 -21.45 14.52
C GLN A 158 -28.86 -21.31 16.03
N GLY A 159 -29.47 -20.19 16.45
CA GLY A 159 -29.97 -20.03 17.82
C GLY A 159 -28.92 -20.30 18.91
N SER A 160 -29.18 -21.28 19.78
CA SER A 160 -28.28 -21.68 20.88
C SER A 160 -26.97 -22.30 20.37
N GLU A 161 -27.03 -23.13 19.33
CA GLU A 161 -25.85 -23.74 18.71
C GLU A 161 -24.89 -22.66 18.20
N TRP A 162 -25.42 -21.64 17.54
CA TRP A 162 -24.62 -20.50 17.10
C TRP A 162 -23.98 -19.76 18.28
N LYS A 163 -24.77 -19.44 19.32
CA LYS A 163 -24.32 -18.61 20.45
C LYS A 163 -23.13 -19.21 21.19
N SER A 164 -23.08 -20.54 21.34
CA SER A 164 -21.98 -21.26 21.99
C SER A 164 -20.87 -21.72 21.03
N SER A 165 -21.07 -21.60 19.72
CA SER A 165 -20.15 -22.14 18.71
C SER A 165 -18.74 -21.52 18.72
N SER A 166 -17.75 -22.32 18.31
CA SER A 166 -16.43 -21.81 17.93
C SER A 166 -16.48 -20.95 16.66
N GLN A 167 -17.41 -21.24 15.76
CA GLN A 167 -17.63 -20.50 14.51
C GLN A 167 -17.91 -19.03 14.82
N ARG A 168 -18.83 -18.74 15.74
CA ARG A 168 -19.14 -17.37 16.18
C ARG A 168 -17.94 -16.63 16.72
N ARG A 169 -17.18 -17.26 17.63
CA ARG A 169 -15.97 -16.65 18.22
C ARG A 169 -14.93 -16.35 17.16
N ARG A 170 -14.73 -17.25 16.18
CA ARG A 170 -13.80 -17.03 15.07
C ARG A 170 -14.26 -15.92 14.14
N THR A 171 -15.54 -15.86 13.77
CA THR A 171 -16.07 -14.76 12.94
C THR A 171 -15.93 -13.42 13.64
N GLN A 172 -16.23 -13.34 14.94
CA GLN A 172 -16.05 -12.11 15.70
C GLN A 172 -14.59 -11.64 15.67
N ARG A 173 -13.63 -12.54 15.89
CA ARG A 173 -12.19 -12.19 15.78
C ARG A 173 -11.80 -11.66 14.40
N LEU A 174 -12.37 -12.19 13.32
CA LEU A 174 -12.10 -11.70 11.97
C LEU A 174 -12.69 -10.30 11.74
N ILE A 175 -13.89 -10.02 12.28
CA ILE A 175 -14.48 -8.68 12.26
C ILE A 175 -13.58 -7.70 13.04
N ASP A 176 -13.14 -8.09 14.23
CA ASP A 176 -12.26 -7.26 15.06
C ASP A 176 -10.90 -7.02 14.38
N GLU A 177 -10.33 -8.04 13.72
CA GLU A 177 -9.10 -7.93 12.93
C GLU A 177 -9.27 -6.98 11.74
N ALA A 178 -10.37 -7.10 10.99
CA ALA A 178 -10.67 -6.22 9.86
C ALA A 178 -10.80 -4.75 10.30
N ARG A 179 -11.51 -4.50 11.41
CA ARG A 179 -11.62 -3.16 12.02
C ARG A 179 -10.27 -2.65 12.49
N ALA A 180 -9.49 -3.47 13.18
CA ALA A 180 -8.15 -3.08 13.64
C ALA A 180 -7.22 -2.73 12.46
N LEU A 181 -7.34 -3.41 11.32
CA LEU A 181 -6.62 -3.02 10.10
C LEU A 181 -7.07 -1.65 9.60
N MET A 182 -8.38 -1.40 9.49
CA MET A 182 -8.95 -0.11 9.07
C MET A 182 -8.54 1.05 10.00
N GLU A 183 -8.57 0.83 11.31
CA GLU A 183 -8.26 1.81 12.38
C GLU A 183 -6.75 2.12 12.49
N GLY A 184 -5.95 1.77 11.49
CA GLY A 184 -4.52 2.11 11.39
C GLY A 184 -3.58 0.91 11.38
N GLY A 185 -4.09 -0.30 11.66
CA GLY A 185 -3.31 -1.53 11.62
C GLY A 185 -2.71 -1.84 10.24
N TYR A 186 -3.30 -1.31 9.16
CA TYR A 186 -2.77 -1.41 7.79
C TYR A 186 -1.35 -0.86 7.64
N ARG A 187 -0.91 0.08 8.50
CA ARG A 187 0.43 0.69 8.41
C ARG A 187 1.55 -0.34 8.57
N ARG A 188 1.30 -1.44 9.28
CA ARG A 188 2.23 -2.58 9.40
C ARG A 188 2.48 -3.27 8.06
N LEU A 189 1.55 -3.17 7.10
CA LEU A 189 1.71 -3.72 5.76
C LEU A 189 2.63 -2.85 4.88
N LEU A 190 2.90 -1.60 5.29
CA LEU A 190 3.76 -0.67 4.55
C LEU A 190 5.24 -0.76 4.97
N ARG A 191 5.51 -1.47 6.07
CA ARG A 191 6.83 -1.67 6.69
C ARG A 191 7.09 -3.17 6.84
N PRO A 192 7.53 -3.84 5.77
CA PRO A 192 7.87 -5.26 5.82
C PRO A 192 9.13 -5.55 6.63
#